data_AF-A0A946HHN0-F1
#
_entry.id   AF-A0A946HHN0-F1
#
_cell.length_a   1.000
_cell.length_b   1.000
_cell.length_c   1.000
_cell.angle_alpha   90.00
_cell.angle_beta   90.00
_cell.angle_gamma   90.00
#
_symmetry.space_group_name_H-M   'P 1'
#
loop_
_entity.id
_entity.type
_entity.pdbx_description
1 polymer ?
#
loop_
_entity_poly.entity_id
_entity_poly.type
_entity_poly.pdbx_seq_one_letter_code
_entity_poly.pdbx_strand_id
1 'polypeptide(L)' 'MSDKAGLKAALKAAKFDSMRGTFKFNNNQYPIQDFYLLNIAKRADGKYQTEIAEKVLENSGDSFAAECKM' A
#
# COMPACT_ATOMS: atom_id res chain seq x y z
N MET A 1 -4.48 20.09 16.53
CA MET A 1 -4.69 19.87 15.08
C MET A 1 -5.65 20.91 14.54
N SER A 2 -5.19 22.16 14.41
CA SER A 2 -6.02 23.32 14.03
C SER A 2 -6.29 23.39 12.52
N ASP A 3 -5.33 23.01 11.67
CA ASP A 3 -5.51 22.95 10.21
C ASP A 3 -5.74 21.51 9.71
N LYS A 4 -6.99 21.05 9.83
CA LYS A 4 -7.40 19.74 9.32
C LYS A 4 -7.47 19.69 7.80
N ALA A 5 -7.75 20.81 7.15
CA ALA A 5 -7.91 20.88 5.70
C ALA A 5 -6.56 20.76 5.01
N GLY A 6 -5.56 21.52 5.46
CA GLY A 6 -4.19 21.44 4.97
C GLY A 6 -3.57 20.06 5.21
N LEU A 7 -3.83 19.44 6.38
CA LEU A 7 -3.38 18.07 6.63
C LEU A 7 -3.99 17.07 5.62
N LYS A 8 -5.28 17.15 5.34
CA LYS A 8 -5.93 16.28 4.34
C LYS A 8 -5.36 16.49 2.94
N ALA A 9 -5.10 17.73 2.55
CA ALA A 9 -4.51 18.06 1.26
C ALA A 9 -3.08 17.50 1.14
N ALA A 10 -2.26 17.66 2.18
CA ALA A 10 -0.90 17.13 2.21
C ALA A 10 -0.87 15.59 2.13
N LEU A 11 -1.77 14.90 2.83
CA LEU A 11 -1.89 13.44 2.75
C LEU A 11 -2.31 12.96 1.35
N LYS A 12 -3.24 13.67 0.68
CA LYS A 12 -3.63 13.35 -0.71
C LYS A 12 -2.51 13.61 -1.72
N ALA A 13 -1.68 14.63 -1.47
CA ALA A 13 -0.57 15.00 -2.34
C ALA A 13 0.74 14.26 -2.02
N ALA A 14 0.77 13.41 -1.00
CA ALA A 14 1.98 12.81 -0.48
C ALA A 14 2.71 12.01 -1.56
N LYS A 15 3.89 12.48 -1.94
CA LYS A 15 4.86 11.77 -2.78
C LYS A 15 5.98 11.28 -1.90
N PHE A 16 6.13 9.97 -1.80
CA PHE A 16 7.23 9.35 -1.08
C PHE A 16 7.55 8.02 -1.76
N ASP A 17 8.81 7.61 -1.65
CA ASP A 17 9.26 6.33 -2.19
C ASP A 17 8.83 5.23 -1.21
N SER A 18 7.86 4.42 -1.63
CA SER A 18 7.40 3.30 -0.80
C SER A 18 8.32 2.11 -0.95
N MET A 19 8.67 1.48 0.17
CA MET A 19 9.34 0.17 0.18
C MET A 19 8.51 -0.94 -0.49
N ARG A 20 7.21 -0.70 -0.73
CA ARG A 20 6.32 -1.60 -1.47
C ARG A 20 6.39 -1.42 -3.00
N GLY A 21 7.18 -0.47 -3.49
CA GLY A 21 7.22 -0.08 -4.90
C GLY A 21 6.21 1.01 -5.24
N THR A 22 5.56 0.89 -6.40
CA THR A 22 4.57 1.88 -6.85
C THR A 22 3.43 2.01 -5.85
N PHE A 23 3.25 3.22 -5.32
CA PHE A 23 2.25 3.51 -4.29
C PHE A 23 1.58 4.85 -4.57
N LYS A 24 0.25 4.88 -4.46
CA LYS A 24 -0.54 6.12 -4.45
C LYS A 24 -1.81 5.92 -3.64
N PHE A 25 -2.39 7.00 -3.14
CA PHE A 25 -3.72 6.94 -2.54
C PHE A 25 -4.82 6.94 -3.62
N ASN A 26 -5.85 6.14 -3.40
CA ASN A 26 -7.08 6.15 -4.17
C ASN A 26 -8.00 7.30 -3.71
N ASN A 27 -9.09 7.53 -4.43
CA ASN A 27 -10.08 8.58 -4.12
C ASN A 27 -10.68 8.45 -2.69
N ASN A 28 -10.69 7.26 -2.11
CA ASN A 28 -11.19 6.93 -0.77
C ASN A 28 -10.06 6.84 0.31
N GLN A 29 -8.86 7.33 0.01
CA GLN A 29 -7.63 7.25 0.83
C GLN A 29 -7.09 5.85 1.13
N TYR A 30 -7.65 4.79 0.54
CA TYR A 30 -6.99 3.49 0.53
C TYR A 30 -5.83 3.47 -0.47
N PRO A 31 -4.78 2.69 -0.22
CA PRO A 31 -3.67 2.58 -1.15
C PRO A 31 -4.05 1.84 -2.43
N ILE A 32 -3.53 2.32 -3.55
CA ILE A 32 -3.37 1.55 -4.77
C ILE A 32 -1.93 1.02 -4.72
N GLN A 33 -1.78 -0.31 -4.71
CA GLN A 33 -0.51 -0.98 -4.48
C GLN A 33 -0.46 -2.35 -5.14
N ASP A 34 0.75 -2.88 -5.27
CA ASP A 34 0.97 -4.26 -5.70
C ASP A 34 0.69 -5.24 -4.55
N PHE A 35 0.23 -6.44 -4.89
CA PHE A 35 0.08 -7.56 -3.94
C PHE A 35 0.96 -8.73 -4.37
N TYR A 36 1.53 -9.39 -3.37
CA TYR A 36 2.51 -10.46 -3.56
C TYR A 36 2.05 -11.74 -2.87
N LEU A 37 2.23 -12.86 -3.53
CA LEU A 37 2.22 -14.16 -2.87
C LEU A 37 3.54 -14.31 -2.12
N LEU A 38 3.45 -14.74 -0.85
CA LEU A 38 4.61 -14.90 0.01
C LEU A 38 4.78 -16.37 0.40
N ASN A 39 6.04 -16.82 0.43
CA ASN A 39 6.44 -18.11 0.98
C ASN A 39 7.08 -17.92 2.35
N ILE A 40 6.93 -18.91 3.23
CA ILE A 40 7.67 -18.96 4.49
C ILE A 40 8.96 -19.74 4.26
N ALA A 41 10.11 -19.09 4.45
CA ALA A 41 11.43 -19.68 4.29
C ALA A 41 12.14 -19.79 5.64
N LYS A 42 12.85 -20.92 5.86
CA LYS A 42 13.71 -21.09 7.02
C LYS A 42 15.07 -20.43 6.75
N ARG A 43 15.49 -19.58 7.67
CA ARG A 43 16.75 -18.84 7.63
C ARG A 43 17.90 -19.68 8.17
N ALA A 44 19.12 -19.28 7.83
CA ALA A 44 20.35 -19.91 8.31
C ALA A 44 20.51 -19.86 9.84
N ASP A 45 19.90 -18.88 10.51
CA ASP A 45 19.87 -18.75 11.97
C ASP A 45 18.77 -19.59 12.65
N GLY A 46 18.10 -20.47 11.89
CA GLY A 46 17.05 -21.36 12.38
C GLY A 46 15.66 -20.71 12.53
N LYS A 47 15.54 -19.39 12.32
CA LYS A 47 14.24 -18.67 12.34
C LYS A 47 13.54 -18.76 10.98
N TYR A 48 12.35 -18.18 10.87
CA TYR A 48 11.59 -18.10 9.62
C TYR A 48 11.44 -16.65 9.14
N GLN A 49 11.32 -16.46 7.83
CA GLN A 49 10.98 -15.19 7.18
C GLN A 49 9.99 -15.39 6.04
N THR A 50 9.36 -14.30 5.61
CA THR A 50 8.58 -14.25 4.38
C THR A 50 9.47 -13.88 3.21
N GLU A 51 9.36 -14.62 2.10
CA GLU A 51 10.01 -14.31 0.82
C GLU A 51 8.95 -14.11 -0.25
N ILE A 52 9.20 -13.17 -1.17
CA ILE A 52 8.29 -12.91 -2.29
C ILE A 52 8.38 -14.10 -3.26
N ALA A 53 7.26 -14.77 -3.48
CA ALA A 53 7.14 -15.83 -4.49
C ALA A 53 6.83 -15.22 -5.87
N GLU A 54 5.80 -14.38 -5.94
CA GLU A 54 5.37 -13.72 -7.17
C GLU A 54 4.54 -12.46 -6.87
N LYS A 55 4.49 -11.54 -7.82
CA LYS A 55 3.53 -10.42 -7.82
C LYS A 55 2.22 -10.92 -8.43
N VAL A 56 1.16 -10.99 -7.63
CA VAL A 56 -0.14 -11.53 -8.04
C VAL A 56 -1.10 -10.45 -8.55
N LEU A 57 -0.96 -9.21 -8.06
CA LEU A 57 -1.73 -8.06 -8.53
C LEU A 57 -0.81 -6.85 -8.66
N GLU A 58 -0.99 -6.08 -9.72
CA GLU A 58 -0.26 -4.85 -9.98
C GLU A 58 -1.21 -3.65 -9.92
N ASN A 59 -0.80 -2.57 -9.24
CA ASN A 59 -1.60 -1.36 -9.06
C ASN A 59 -3.05 -1.63 -8.62
N SER A 60 -3.23 -2.60 -7.71
CA SER A 60 -4.55 -2.99 -7.22
C SER A 60 -5.12 -1.90 -6.33
N GLY A 61 -6.27 -1.37 -6.71
CA GLY A 61 -7.05 -0.43 -5.91
C GLY A 61 -8.18 -1.13 -5.17
N ASP A 62 -8.69 -0.47 -4.13
CA ASP A 62 -9.91 -0.89 -3.44
C ASP A 62 -11.10 -1.03 -4.41
N SER A 63 -11.72 -2.21 -4.44
CA SER A 63 -12.83 -2.57 -5.31
C SER A 63 -14.06 -1.67 -5.14
N PHE A 64 -14.25 -1.05 -3.97
CA PHE A 64 -15.41 -0.22 -3.63
C PHE A 64 -15.08 1.27 -3.60
N ALA A 65 -13.89 1.66 -4.06
CA ALA A 65 -13.43 3.04 -4.01
C ALA A 65 -14.38 4.04 -4.70
N ALA A 66 -15.08 3.59 -5.76
CA ALA A 66 -16.08 4.40 -6.47
C ALA A 66 -17.35 4.70 -5.64
N GLU A 67 -17.67 3.86 -4.65
CA GLU A 67 -18.86 4.02 -3.80
C GLU A 67 -18.62 4.94 -2.60
N CYS A 68 -17.36 5.25 -2.30
CA CYS A 68 -16.98 6.11 -1.20
C CYS A 68 -17.09 7.59 -1.59
N LYS A 69 -18.10 8.29 -1.04
CA LYS A 69 -18.31 9.74 -1.22
C LYS A 69 -17.54 10.53 -0.16
N MET A 70 -16.23 10.68 -0.35
CA MET A 70 -15.36 11.46 0.53
C MET A 70 -15.26 12.94 0.17
#